data_AF-A0A174UKM1-F1
#
_entry.id   AF-A0A174UKM1-F1
#
_cell.length_a   1.000
_cell.length_b   1.000
_cell.length_c   1.000
_cell.angle_alpha   90.00
_cell.angle_beta   90.00
_cell.angle_gamma   90.00
#
_symmetry.space_group_name_H-M   'P 1'
#
loop_
_entity.id
_entity.type
_entity.pdbx_description
1 polymer ?
#
loop_
_entity_poly.entity_id
_entity_poly.type
_entity_poly.pdbx_seq_one_letter_code
_entity_poly.pdbx_strand_id
1 'polypeptide(L)' 'MRGHIIDINNLEAFVEFDDSTIASVPIFLVGKSSIGDYVDISSSNIKSSHITLSNYINPFLNNLY' A
#
# COMPACT_ATOMS: atom_id res chain seq x y z
N MET A 1 10.56 -7.63 -1.59
CA MET A 1 10.64 -6.17 -1.65
C MET A 1 10.17 -5.65 -0.32
N ARG A 2 10.97 -4.81 0.34
CA ARG A 2 10.57 -4.20 1.61
C ARG A 2 9.73 -2.97 1.32
N GLY A 3 8.61 -2.82 1.99
CA GLY A 3 7.76 -1.64 1.87
C GLY A 3 7.12 -1.27 3.20
N HIS A 4 6.62 -0.05 3.28
CA HIS A 4 5.98 0.54 4.45
C HIS A 4 4.46 0.56 4.25
N ILE A 5 3.71 0.10 5.25
CA ILE A 5 2.24 0.08 5.20
C ILE A 5 1.71 1.50 5.40
N ILE A 6 1.07 2.05 4.37
CA ILE A 6 0.49 3.39 4.40
C ILE A 6 -1.01 3.40 4.70
N ASP A 7 -1.72 2.29 4.43
CA ASP A 7 -3.15 2.14 4.71
C ASP A 7 -3.55 0.66 4.77
N ILE A 8 -4.62 0.36 5.50
CA ILE A 8 -5.19 -0.98 5.64
C ILE A 8 -6.70 -0.89 5.59
N ASN A 9 -7.33 -1.70 4.72
CA ASN A 9 -8.76 -1.95 4.76
C ASN A 9 -9.04 -3.42 5.16
N ASN A 10 -10.32 -3.83 5.18
CA ASN A 10 -10.71 -5.16 5.63
C ASN A 10 -10.18 -6.33 4.78
N LEU A 11 -9.65 -6.09 3.57
CA LEU A 11 -9.24 -7.11 2.61
C LEU A 11 -7.78 -6.99 2.18
N GLU A 12 -7.25 -5.77 2.13
CA GLU A 12 -5.96 -5.44 1.54
C GLU A 12 -5.22 -4.40 2.37
N ALA A 13 -3.90 -4.48 2.34
CA ALA A 13 -2.99 -3.44 2.81
C ALA A 13 -2.37 -2.74 1.61
N PHE A 14 -2.22 -1.42 1.71
CA PHE A 14 -1.52 -0.61 0.74
C PHE A 14 -0.10 -0.38 1.24
N VAL A 15 0.87 -0.80 0.44
CA VAL A 15 2.29 -0.79 0.78
C VAL A 15 3.01 0.10 -0.20
N GLU A 16 3.72 1.09 0.33
CA GLU A 16 4.62 1.96 -0.43
C GLU A 16 6.03 1.36 -0.42
N PHE A 17 6.65 1.26 -1.59
CA PHE A 17 8.02 0.78 -1.76
C PHE A 17 9.00 1.95 -1.93
N ASP A 18 10.31 1.65 -1.86
CA ASP A 18 11.39 2.65 -1.96
C ASP A 18 11.39 3.44 -3.28
N ASP A 19 10.77 2.90 -4.34
CA ASP A 19 10.61 3.58 -5.65
C ASP A 19 9.33 4.45 -5.73
N SER A 20 8.67 4.68 -4.60
CA SER A 20 7.39 5.39 -4.48
C SER A 20 6.20 4.71 -5.19
N THR A 21 6.36 3.45 -5.58
CA THR A 21 5.23 2.64 -6.07
C THR A 21 4.38 2.22 -4.88
N ILE A 22 3.06 2.33 -5.03
CA ILE A 22 2.10 1.77 -4.08
C ILE A 22 1.49 0.51 -4.68
N ALA A 23 1.50 -0.57 -3.93
CA ALA A 23 0.81 -1.80 -4.29
C ALA A 23 -0.26 -2.14 -3.25
N SER A 24 -1.36 -2.74 -3.70
CA SER A 24 -2.25 -3.46 -2.80
C SER A 24 -1.80 -4.92 -2.67
N VAL A 25 -1.77 -5.39 -1.42
CA VAL A 25 -1.43 -6.77 -1.07
C VAL A 25 -2.53 -7.35 -0.18
N PRO A 26 -2.87 -8.63 -0.30
CA PRO A 26 -3.82 -9.27 0.60
C PRO A 26 -3.45 -9.12 2.07
N ILE A 27 -4.42 -8.78 2.93
CA ILE A 27 -4.17 -8.48 4.36
C ILE A 27 -3.51 -9.63 5.13
N PHE A 28 -3.77 -10.89 4.75
CA PHE A 28 -3.17 -12.05 5.41
C PHE A 28 -1.64 -12.14 5.22
N LEU A 29 -1.08 -11.43 4.23
CA LEU A 29 0.36 -11.35 4.02
C LEU A 29 1.06 -10.36 4.96
N VAL A 30 0.34 -9.34 5.42
CA VAL A 30 0.86 -8.37 6.40
C VAL A 30 0.59 -8.78 7.85
N GLY A 31 -0.24 -9.81 8.07
CA GLY A 31 -0.39 -10.48 9.36
C GLY A 31 -0.88 -9.54 10.47
N LYS A 32 -0.07 -9.38 11.52
CA LYS A 32 -0.36 -8.47 12.67
C LYS A 32 0.27 -7.08 12.52
N SER A 33 0.85 -6.77 11.37
CA SER A 33 1.47 -5.48 11.12
C SER A 33 0.43 -4.38 11.04
N SER A 34 0.80 -3.18 11.47
CA SER A 34 -0.05 -1.99 11.50
C SER A 34 0.42 -0.96 10.47
N ILE A 35 -0.41 0.07 10.23
CA ILE A 35 0.02 1.26 9.48
C ILE A 35 1.26 1.83 10.18
N GLY A 36 2.31 2.11 9.41
CA GLY A 36 3.62 2.49 9.98
C GLY A 36 4.67 1.37 9.93
N ASP A 37 4.25 0.10 9.89
CA ASP A 37 5.18 -1.02 9.92
C ASP A 37 5.80 -1.29 8.55
N TYR A 38 7.01 -1.86 8.58
CA TYR A 38 7.69 -2.36 7.39
C TYR A 38 7.42 -3.85 7.21
N VAL A 39 7.14 -4.25 5.97
CA VAL A 39 6.86 -5.63 5.59
C VAL A 39 7.66 -6.04 4.36
N ASP A 40 8.08 -7.31 4.33
CA ASP A 40 8.70 -7.91 3.17
C ASP A 40 7.64 -8.63 2.32
N ILE A 41 7.39 -8.07 1.13
CA ILE A 41 6.41 -8.59 0.17
C ILE A 41 7.14 -9.22 -1.01
N SER A 42 6.79 -10.47 -1.34
CA SER A 42 7.21 -11.09 -2.61
C SER A 42 6.53 -10.37 -3.77
N SER A 43 7.28 -10.06 -4.84
CA SER A 43 6.73 -9.42 -6.04
C SER A 43 5.61 -10.24 -6.69
N SER A 44 5.58 -11.56 -6.48
CA SER A 44 4.50 -12.46 -6.93
C SER A 44 3.14 -12.18 -6.27
N ASN A 45 3.15 -11.52 -5.11
CA ASN A 45 1.96 -11.28 -4.29
C ASN A 45 1.40 -9.87 -4.44
N ILE A 46 2.09 -9.02 -5.22
CA ILE A 46 1.65 -7.68 -5.54
C ILE A 46 0.55 -7.79 -6.57
N LYS A 47 -0.67 -7.40 -6.20
CA LYS A 47 -1.70 -7.15 -7.20
C LYS A 47 -1.30 -5.87 -7.93
N SER A 48 -0.86 -6.02 -9.18
CA SER A 48 -0.43 -4.89 -10.01
C SER A 48 -1.63 -3.98 -10.29
N SER A 49 -1.74 -2.92 -9.51
CA SER A 49 -2.46 -1.73 -9.86
C SER A 49 -1.41 -0.62 -9.88
N HIS A 50 -1.18 -0.02 -11.06
CA HIS A 50 -0.27 1.12 -11.22
C HIS A 50 -0.86 2.34 -10.52
N ILE A 51 -0.85 2.33 -9.19
CA ILE A 51 -1.29 3.42 -8.35
C ILE A 51 -0.03 4.16 -7.93
N THR A 52 0.22 5.31 -8.55
CA THR A 52 1.22 6.24 -8.06
C THR A 52 0.68 6.95 -6.83
N LEU A 53 1.57 7.39 -5.92
CA LEU A 53 1.21 8.19 -4.74
C LEU A 53 0.30 9.37 -5.10
N SER A 54 0.58 10.07 -6.20
CA SER A 54 -0.26 11.16 -6.72
C SER A 54 -1.71 10.74 -7.01
N ASN A 55 -1.91 9.52 -7.53
CA ASN A 55 -3.25 8.99 -7.82
C ASN A 55 -3.97 8.50 -6.56
N TYR A 56 -3.24 8.00 -5.57
CA TYR A 56 -3.80 7.55 -4.29
C TYR A 56 -4.28 8.73 -3.43
N ILE A 57 -3.51 9.82 -3.36
CA ILE A 57 -3.85 10.99 -2.52
C ILE A 57 -4.84 11.94 -3.21
N ASN A 58 -4.89 11.98 -4.54
CA ASN A 58 -5.80 12.86 -5.31
C ASN A 58 -7.27 12.88 -4.86
N PRO A 59 -7.93 11.74 -4.57
CA PRO A 59 -9.31 11.77 -4.05
C PRO A 59 -9.42 12.37 -2.65
N PHE A 60 -8.37 12.31 -1.82
CA PHE A 60 -8.34 12.92 -0.50
C PHE A 60 -8.05 14.43 -0.56
N LEU A 61 -7.26 14.89 -1.54
CA LEU A 61 -6.98 16.31 -1.76
C LEU A 61 -8.12 17.05 -2.46
N ASN A 62 -8.85 16.41 -3.38
CA ASN A 62 -10.00 17.03 -4.06
C ASN A 62 -11.23 17.25 -3.15
N ASN A 63 -11.25 16.67 -1.95
CA ASN A 63 -12.32 16.89 -0.96
C ASN A 63 -11.99 18.02 0.06
N LEU A 64 -10.93 18.79 -0.16
CA LEU A 64 -10.51 19.90 0.71
C LEU A 64 -10.82 21.29 0.14
N TYR A 65 -11.64 21.41 -0.92
CA TYR A 65 -12.08 22.67 -1.51
C TYR A 65 -13.61 22.76 -1.64
#